data_AF-A0A1M8AB48-F1
#
_entry.id   AF-A0A1M8AB48-F1
#
_cell.length_a   1.000
_cell.length_b   1.000
_cell.length_c   1.000
_cell.angle_alpha   90.00
_cell.angle_beta   90.00
_cell.angle_gamma   90.00
#
_symmetry.space_group_name_H-M   'P 1'
#
loop_
_entity.id
_entity.type
_entity.pdbx_description
1 polymer ?
#
loop_
_entity_poly.entity_id
_entity_poly.type
_entity_poly.pdbx_seq_one_letter_code
_entity_poly.pdbx_strand_id
1 'polypeptide(L)'
;MTKEWDLANLVTLDLTHVQYGRSDPFGSFWALITLFPVLTLAVYLTVIVQRRDTVYLNALVGQIICEYMNGKLKRHIQQPRPTNILGMGYGMPSSHSQFCGFFCAFWSLHILLHWPKSTPRLARSLWWARVNQTYLLFLTILFSGMTCYSRHYLLYHTPEQIFVGAFLGFLFGVLYYGITEHFFKQDPWMRSRWIALLRSNVCRILRVCDSSLGCPEGLVEATYSTWYGDLCPTNMGPSGLDGTHPAHIAMMLRALHEADHCDAVGTAFSVGSVLAINGMQLENVNADWTGEMEPLALTTGFSRELPGNTHAEECAMEKLLRYCAKRPEAISAQKLSEARKRSPLYLALYTTMEPCSERLSGNVPCTQRILAFNQHPPVSTAAWLSRRILDKQATPPRSSLDDTLRPLKIVLVVQGVREPEDFVQCKGTRWLRAADVHVTQAMPTGSPAVMGMACPNLTSMALQVSRESPQTWLENACLRMARKGHTH
;
A
#
# COMPACT_ATOMS: atom_id res chain seq x y z
N MET A 1 -28.34 38.35 -32.98
CA MET A 1 -27.37 39.46 -32.80
C MET A 1 -25.98 38.90 -33.06
N THR A 2 -25.54 38.95 -34.31
CA THR A 2 -24.14 38.70 -34.67
C THR A 2 -23.31 39.84 -34.09
N LYS A 3 -22.35 39.50 -33.24
CA LYS A 3 -21.41 40.45 -32.66
C LYS A 3 -20.44 40.85 -33.77
N GLU A 4 -20.76 41.90 -34.53
CA GLU A 4 -19.87 42.48 -35.53
C GLU A 4 -18.78 43.27 -34.80
N TRP A 5 -17.71 42.58 -34.42
CA TRP A 5 -16.49 43.26 -33.98
C TRP A 5 -15.89 44.04 -35.14
N ASP A 6 -15.27 45.18 -34.82
CA ASP A 6 -14.46 45.93 -35.78
C ASP A 6 -13.19 45.14 -36.12
N LEU A 7 -13.32 44.18 -37.04
CA LEU A 7 -12.24 43.35 -37.58
C LEU A 7 -11.17 44.19 -38.31
N ALA A 8 -11.39 45.50 -38.51
CA ALA A 8 -10.38 46.40 -39.05
C ALA A 8 -9.35 46.85 -38.01
N ASN A 9 -9.67 46.78 -36.70
CA ASN A 9 -8.82 47.25 -35.61
C ASN A 9 -8.55 46.14 -34.57
N LEU A 10 -7.65 45.22 -34.92
CA LEU A 10 -7.23 44.11 -34.06
C LEU A 10 -6.01 44.48 -33.21
N VAL A 11 -6.03 44.05 -31.95
CA VAL A 11 -4.87 44.06 -31.03
C VAL A 11 -4.43 42.62 -30.82
N THR A 12 -3.12 42.40 -30.63
CA THR A 12 -2.53 41.07 -30.46
C THR A 12 -2.05 40.89 -29.03
N LEU A 13 -2.22 39.69 -28.48
CA LEU A 13 -1.52 39.29 -27.27
C LEU A 13 -0.07 38.93 -27.63
N ASP A 14 0.88 39.77 -27.27
CA ASP A 14 2.27 39.74 -27.79
C ASP A 14 2.99 38.39 -27.66
N LEU A 15 2.70 37.60 -26.61
CA LEU A 15 3.37 36.32 -26.37
C LEU A 15 2.96 35.20 -27.35
N THR A 16 1.73 35.24 -27.87
CA THR A 16 1.12 34.12 -28.62
C THR A 16 0.38 34.56 -29.87
N HIS A 17 0.44 35.84 -30.21
CA HIS A 17 -0.20 36.48 -31.36
C HIS A 17 -1.71 36.20 -31.49
N VAL A 18 -2.41 35.94 -30.38
CA VAL A 18 -3.87 35.83 -30.40
C VAL A 18 -4.46 37.22 -30.58
N GLN A 19 -5.19 37.40 -31.68
CA GLN A 19 -5.82 38.67 -32.04
C GLN A 19 -7.26 38.75 -31.51
N TYR A 20 -7.64 39.94 -31.04
CA TYR A 20 -8.99 40.31 -30.59
C TYR A 20 -9.27 41.79 -30.92
N GLY A 21 -10.54 42.20 -30.91
CA GLY A 21 -10.93 43.57 -31.25
C GLY A 21 -10.45 44.58 -30.20
N ARG A 22 -9.93 45.74 -30.63
CA ARG A 22 -9.42 46.78 -29.72
C ARG A 22 -10.49 47.31 -28.75
N SER A 23 -11.73 47.35 -29.19
CA SER A 23 -12.88 47.83 -28.40
C SER A 23 -13.50 46.74 -27.52
N ASP A 24 -12.98 45.51 -27.52
CA ASP A 24 -13.51 44.40 -26.73
C ASP A 24 -12.98 44.41 -25.28
N PRO A 25 -13.81 44.73 -24.28
CA PRO A 25 -13.37 44.78 -22.88
C PRO A 25 -12.98 43.41 -22.31
N PHE A 26 -13.46 42.30 -22.91
CA PHE A 26 -13.14 40.94 -22.47
C PHE A 26 -12.23 40.19 -23.44
N GLY A 27 -11.78 40.84 -24.52
CA GLY A 27 -10.99 40.21 -25.57
C GLY A 27 -9.67 39.64 -25.05
N SER A 28 -8.98 40.40 -24.20
CA SER A 28 -7.75 39.96 -23.53
C SER A 28 -7.96 38.75 -22.61
N PHE A 29 -9.08 38.71 -21.86
CA PHE A 29 -9.44 37.58 -21.01
C PHE A 29 -9.66 36.31 -21.84
N TRP A 30 -10.46 36.37 -22.89
CA TRP A 30 -10.70 35.20 -23.75
C TRP A 30 -9.46 34.81 -24.56
N ALA A 31 -8.62 35.77 -24.93
CA ALA A 31 -7.32 35.53 -25.55
C ALA A 31 -6.38 34.77 -24.60
N LEU A 32 -6.40 35.06 -23.30
CA LEU A 32 -5.68 34.28 -22.28
C LEU A 32 -6.26 32.87 -22.12
N ILE A 33 -7.59 32.74 -22.00
CA ILE A 33 -8.26 31.45 -21.86
C ILE A 33 -7.95 30.51 -23.04
N THR A 34 -7.88 31.02 -24.27
CA THR A 34 -7.56 30.16 -25.44
C THR A 34 -6.14 29.58 -25.40
N LEU A 35 -5.24 30.06 -24.53
CA LEU A 35 -3.89 29.51 -24.37
C LEU A 35 -3.85 28.24 -23.51
N PHE A 36 -4.96 27.85 -22.90
CA PHE A 36 -5.05 26.66 -22.05
C PHE A 36 -4.41 25.40 -22.67
N PRO A 37 -4.59 25.06 -23.96
CA PRO A 37 -3.91 23.91 -24.57
C PRO A 37 -2.38 23.99 -24.53
N VAL A 38 -1.81 25.13 -24.90
CA VAL A 38 -0.35 25.34 -24.93
C VAL A 38 0.22 25.31 -23.51
N LEU A 39 -0.46 25.95 -22.57
CA LEU A 39 -0.06 25.94 -21.16
C LEU A 39 -0.14 24.53 -20.56
N THR A 40 -1.16 23.76 -20.93
CA THR A 40 -1.33 22.37 -20.49
C THR A 40 -0.20 21.48 -21.01
N LEU A 41 0.24 21.67 -22.25
CA LEU A 41 1.41 20.95 -22.78
C LEU A 41 2.68 21.27 -21.99
N ALA A 42 2.91 22.53 -21.64
CA ALA A 42 4.04 22.93 -20.79
C ALA A 42 3.95 22.30 -19.38
N VAL A 43 2.75 22.27 -18.79
CA VAL A 43 2.49 21.61 -17.52
C VAL A 43 2.74 20.11 -17.61
N TYR A 44 2.31 19.43 -18.67
CA TYR A 44 2.60 18.00 -18.87
C TYR A 44 4.09 17.73 -18.89
N LEU A 45 4.89 18.48 -19.65
CA LEU A 45 6.33 18.28 -19.67
C LEU A 45 6.94 18.45 -18.27
N THR A 46 6.50 19.47 -17.54
CA THR A 46 6.96 19.73 -16.17
C THR A 46 6.58 18.59 -15.22
N VAL A 47 5.32 18.15 -15.25
CA VAL A 47 4.82 17.07 -14.39
C VAL A 47 5.46 15.72 -14.76
N ILE A 48 5.68 15.43 -16.04
CA ILE A 48 6.37 14.22 -16.49
C ILE A 48 7.80 14.20 -15.93
N VAL A 49 8.52 15.31 -15.95
CA VAL A 49 9.88 15.38 -15.40
C VAL A 49 9.90 15.24 -13.87
N GLN A 50 8.92 15.84 -13.19
CA GLN A 50 8.85 15.86 -11.71
C GLN A 50 8.30 14.55 -11.12
N ARG A 51 7.18 14.05 -11.66
CA ARG A 51 6.47 12.87 -11.15
C ARG A 51 6.93 11.59 -11.82
N ARG A 52 7.33 11.67 -13.10
CA ARG A 52 7.80 10.53 -13.91
C ARG A 52 6.78 9.39 -13.99
N ASP A 53 5.50 9.74 -13.77
CA ASP A 53 4.38 8.81 -13.81
C ASP A 53 3.88 8.67 -15.24
N THR A 54 3.79 7.41 -15.67
CA THR A 54 3.43 6.99 -17.03
C THR A 54 2.07 7.53 -17.49
N VAL A 55 1.11 7.80 -16.59
CA VAL A 55 -0.22 8.32 -16.99
C VAL A 55 -0.13 9.68 -17.68
N TYR A 56 0.74 10.57 -17.22
CA TYR A 56 0.91 11.90 -17.82
C TYR A 56 1.61 11.82 -19.18
N LEU A 57 2.61 10.94 -19.29
CA LEU A 57 3.27 10.66 -20.57
C LEU A 57 2.28 10.09 -21.58
N ASN A 58 1.45 9.15 -21.15
CA ASN A 58 0.42 8.54 -21.98
C ASN A 58 -0.63 9.58 -22.45
N ALA A 59 -1.08 10.46 -21.55
CA ALA A 59 -1.98 11.55 -21.91
C ALA A 59 -1.36 12.50 -22.96
N LEU A 60 -0.06 12.82 -22.82
CA LEU A 60 0.67 13.64 -23.80
C LEU A 60 0.77 12.96 -25.17
N VAL A 61 1.10 11.67 -25.20
CA VAL A 61 1.14 10.87 -26.45
C VAL A 61 -0.24 10.87 -27.12
N GLY A 62 -1.30 10.64 -26.35
CA GLY A 62 -2.67 10.71 -26.85
C GLY A 62 -3.01 12.09 -27.43
N GLN A 63 -2.61 13.18 -26.78
CA GLN A 63 -2.80 14.54 -27.32
C GLN A 63 -2.07 14.78 -28.65
N ILE A 64 -0.82 14.30 -28.77
CA ILE A 64 -0.04 14.43 -30.02
C ILE A 64 -0.72 13.67 -31.16
N ILE A 65 -1.20 12.45 -30.89
CA ILE A 65 -1.95 11.64 -31.86
C ILE A 65 -3.27 12.35 -32.23
N CYS A 66 -3.96 12.91 -31.25
CA CYS A 66 -5.20 13.66 -31.45
C CYS A 66 -4.99 14.88 -32.37
N GLU A 67 -3.93 15.65 -32.16
CA GLU A 67 -3.57 16.80 -33.01
C GLU A 67 -3.19 16.36 -34.43
N TYR A 68 -2.44 15.25 -34.55
CA TYR A 68 -2.13 14.67 -35.86
C TYR A 68 -3.40 14.27 -36.63
N MET A 69 -4.35 13.62 -35.95
CA MET A 69 -5.65 13.26 -36.53
C MET A 69 -6.46 14.51 -36.92
N ASN A 70 -6.48 15.55 -36.08
CA ASN A 70 -7.10 16.84 -36.41
C ASN A 70 -6.53 17.41 -37.72
N GLY A 71 -5.21 17.46 -37.84
CA GLY A 71 -4.52 17.98 -39.02
C GLY A 71 -4.85 17.19 -40.29
N LYS A 72 -4.97 15.86 -40.20
CA LYS A 72 -5.43 15.02 -41.32
C LYS A 72 -6.88 15.33 -41.69
N LEU A 73 -7.79 15.35 -40.72
CA LEU A 73 -9.21 15.64 -40.95
C LEU A 73 -9.41 17.02 -41.58
N LYS A 74 -8.66 18.04 -41.12
CA LYS A 74 -8.69 19.39 -41.72
C LYS A 74 -8.37 19.41 -43.20
N ARG A 75 -7.38 18.60 -43.63
CA ARG A 75 -6.99 18.49 -45.04
C ARG A 75 -8.00 17.72 -45.88
N HIS A 76 -8.79 16.85 -45.27
CA HIS A 76 -9.86 16.12 -45.96
C HIS A 76 -11.16 16.92 -46.05
N ILE A 77 -11.56 17.61 -44.97
CA ILE A 77 -12.83 18.34 -44.89
C ILE A 77 -12.75 19.71 -45.55
N GLN A 78 -11.62 20.41 -45.38
CA GLN A 78 -11.32 21.69 -46.02
C GLN A 78 -12.36 22.81 -45.81
N GLN A 79 -13.17 22.73 -44.74
CA GLN A 79 -14.16 23.78 -44.46
C GLN A 79 -13.46 25.10 -44.08
N PRO A 80 -13.85 26.25 -44.65
CA PRO A 80 -13.26 27.55 -44.33
C PRO A 80 -13.60 28.01 -42.91
N ARG A 81 -12.80 28.93 -42.38
CA ARG A 81 -13.07 29.62 -41.10
C ARG A 81 -14.21 30.64 -41.26
N PRO A 82 -14.81 31.12 -40.15
CA PRO A 82 -15.85 32.17 -40.22
C PRO A 82 -15.34 33.49 -40.79
N THR A 83 -14.05 33.78 -40.60
CA THR A 83 -13.39 35.00 -41.09
C THR A 83 -12.12 34.63 -41.84
N ASN A 84 -11.76 35.44 -42.84
CA ASN A 84 -10.53 35.28 -43.62
C ASN A 84 -9.32 35.99 -42.98
N ILE A 85 -9.54 36.73 -41.90
CA ILE A 85 -8.55 37.59 -41.25
C ILE A 85 -7.91 36.87 -40.04
N LEU A 86 -8.70 36.08 -39.29
CA LEU A 86 -8.27 35.49 -38.03
C LEU A 86 -7.86 34.01 -38.18
N GLY A 87 -6.57 33.75 -37.98
CA GLY A 87 -5.97 32.42 -38.02
C GLY A 87 -5.76 31.87 -39.43
N MET A 88 -4.91 30.85 -39.55
CA MET A 88 -4.51 30.29 -40.84
C MET A 88 -5.15 28.91 -41.10
N GLY A 89 -5.34 28.58 -42.38
CA GLY A 89 -5.79 27.27 -42.85
C GLY A 89 -7.26 26.94 -42.54
N TYR A 90 -7.62 25.66 -42.74
CA TYR A 90 -9.00 25.17 -42.61
C TYR A 90 -9.54 25.20 -41.17
N GLY A 91 -10.84 25.48 -41.05
CA GLY A 91 -11.57 25.68 -39.80
C GLY A 91 -12.11 24.41 -39.16
N MET A 92 -12.39 23.35 -39.93
CA MET A 92 -13.04 22.14 -39.42
C MET A 92 -12.13 20.91 -39.42
N PRO A 93 -12.06 20.14 -38.32
CA PRO A 93 -12.57 20.47 -36.97
C PRO A 93 -11.68 21.48 -36.24
N SER A 94 -12.24 22.23 -35.28
CA SER A 94 -11.44 23.14 -34.43
C SER A 94 -10.40 22.35 -33.61
N SER A 95 -9.10 22.68 -33.75
CA SER A 95 -8.00 21.96 -33.06
C SER A 95 -8.04 22.19 -31.55
N HIS A 96 -8.28 23.42 -31.11
CA HIS A 96 -8.41 23.73 -29.67
C HIS A 96 -9.58 22.97 -29.04
N SER A 97 -10.71 22.91 -29.75
CA SER A 97 -11.89 22.19 -29.26
C SER A 97 -11.67 20.68 -29.22
N GLN A 98 -10.97 20.13 -30.22
CA GLN A 98 -10.61 18.71 -30.24
C GLN A 98 -9.61 18.35 -29.14
N PHE A 99 -8.58 19.18 -28.91
CA PHE A 99 -7.66 19.02 -27.78
C PHE A 99 -8.41 19.01 -26.44
N CYS A 100 -9.32 19.97 -26.23
CA CYS A 100 -10.12 20.07 -25.02
C CYS A 100 -11.09 18.89 -24.86
N GLY A 101 -11.67 18.39 -25.96
CA GLY A 101 -12.49 17.18 -25.95
C GLY A 101 -11.72 15.96 -25.43
N PHE A 102 -10.52 15.73 -25.97
CA PHE A 102 -9.64 14.65 -25.50
C PHE A 102 -9.23 14.85 -24.04
N PHE A 103 -8.75 16.04 -23.70
CA PHE A 103 -8.32 16.40 -22.34
C PHE A 103 -9.43 16.10 -21.32
N CYS A 104 -10.64 16.59 -21.59
CA CYS A 104 -11.80 16.42 -20.75
C CYS A 104 -12.14 14.92 -20.59
N ALA A 105 -12.27 14.18 -21.69
CA ALA A 105 -12.58 12.76 -21.65
C ALA A 105 -11.55 11.94 -20.85
N PHE A 106 -10.26 12.11 -21.16
CA PHE A 106 -9.18 11.34 -20.55
C PHE A 106 -9.12 11.56 -19.04
N TRP A 107 -9.06 12.83 -18.59
CA TRP A 107 -8.91 13.13 -17.16
C TRP A 107 -10.19 12.92 -16.37
N SER A 108 -11.38 13.18 -16.95
CA SER A 108 -12.63 12.84 -16.28
C SER A 108 -12.75 11.33 -16.05
N LEU A 109 -12.44 10.49 -17.05
CA LEU A 109 -12.42 9.04 -16.87
C LEU A 109 -11.40 8.61 -15.82
N HIS A 110 -10.19 9.18 -15.86
CA HIS A 110 -9.16 8.88 -14.87
C HIS A 110 -9.62 9.18 -13.43
N ILE A 111 -10.18 10.37 -13.20
CA ILE A 111 -10.69 10.81 -11.90
C ILE A 111 -11.84 9.92 -11.42
N LEU A 112 -12.81 9.63 -12.31
CA LEU A 112 -14.01 8.86 -11.96
C LEU A 112 -13.68 7.39 -11.64
N LEU A 113 -12.77 6.78 -12.40
CA LEU A 113 -12.37 5.37 -12.19
C LEU A 113 -11.46 5.20 -10.96
N HIS A 114 -10.73 6.24 -10.56
CA HIS A 114 -9.90 6.26 -9.35
C HIS A 114 -10.55 7.02 -8.19
N TRP A 115 -11.89 7.11 -8.19
CA TRP A 115 -12.61 7.81 -7.14
C TRP A 115 -12.36 7.18 -5.75
N PRO A 116 -12.18 7.98 -4.67
CA PRO A 116 -11.91 7.46 -3.33
C PRO A 116 -13.03 6.54 -2.80
N LYS A 117 -12.74 5.24 -2.72
CA LYS A 117 -13.64 4.21 -2.19
C LYS A 117 -13.67 4.25 -0.66
N SER A 118 -14.84 4.03 -0.06
CA SER A 118 -15.02 4.11 1.39
C SER A 118 -14.24 3.01 2.11
N THR A 119 -13.32 3.39 3.00
CA THR A 119 -12.73 2.50 4.00
C THR A 119 -13.16 2.96 5.41
N PRO A 120 -13.53 2.05 6.32
CA PRO A 120 -14.20 2.42 7.59
C PRO A 120 -13.32 3.17 8.60
N ARG A 121 -12.00 3.32 8.38
CA ARG A 121 -11.06 3.85 9.38
C ARG A 121 -10.65 5.33 9.18
N LEU A 122 -10.95 5.97 8.04
CA LEU A 122 -10.37 7.28 7.66
C LEU A 122 -11.38 8.31 7.10
N ALA A 123 -12.55 8.45 7.72
CA ALA A 123 -13.66 9.28 7.19
C ALA A 123 -13.28 10.75 6.85
N ARG A 124 -12.43 11.41 7.66
CA ARG A 124 -12.03 12.80 7.45
C ARG A 124 -11.08 12.98 6.25
N SER A 125 -10.13 12.05 6.06
CA SER A 125 -9.21 12.06 4.91
C SER A 125 -9.94 11.74 3.60
N LEU A 126 -10.89 10.81 3.65
CA LEU A 126 -11.73 10.45 2.51
C LEU A 126 -12.62 11.61 2.04
N TRP A 127 -13.14 12.42 2.96
CA TRP A 127 -13.92 13.60 2.60
C TRP A 127 -13.08 14.62 1.82
N TRP A 128 -11.89 14.98 2.32
CA TRP A 128 -10.99 15.89 1.62
C TRP A 128 -10.53 15.34 0.26
N ALA A 129 -10.25 14.04 0.16
CA ALA A 129 -9.92 13.41 -1.11
C ALA A 129 -11.07 13.52 -2.13
N ARG A 130 -12.32 13.32 -1.71
CA ARG A 130 -13.50 13.47 -2.58
C ARG A 130 -13.75 14.92 -2.97
N VAL A 131 -13.57 15.87 -2.04
CA VAL A 131 -13.67 17.31 -2.34
C VAL A 131 -12.62 17.68 -3.38
N ASN A 132 -11.38 17.24 -3.22
CA ASN A 132 -10.32 17.51 -4.18
C ASN A 132 -10.63 16.90 -5.57
N GLN A 133 -11.06 15.64 -5.64
CA GLN A 133 -11.41 15.00 -6.92
C GLN A 133 -12.62 15.67 -7.60
N THR A 134 -13.62 16.08 -6.81
CA THR A 134 -14.78 16.85 -7.31
C THR A 134 -14.33 18.18 -7.90
N TYR A 135 -13.45 18.90 -7.18
CA TYR A 135 -12.90 20.17 -7.62
C TYR A 135 -12.09 20.04 -8.92
N LEU A 136 -11.21 19.03 -9.02
CA LEU A 136 -10.43 18.76 -10.22
C LEU A 136 -11.31 18.38 -11.42
N LEU A 137 -12.34 17.56 -11.22
CA LEU A 137 -13.29 17.22 -12.26
C LEU A 137 -14.03 18.46 -12.77
N PHE A 138 -14.49 19.31 -11.85
CA PHE A 138 -15.14 20.57 -12.19
C PHE A 138 -14.22 21.49 -13.00
N LEU A 139 -12.97 21.70 -12.56
CA LEU A 139 -12.02 22.54 -13.30
C LEU A 139 -11.72 21.99 -14.69
N THR A 140 -11.57 20.67 -14.82
CA THR A 140 -11.30 20.01 -16.12
C THR A 140 -12.41 20.31 -17.12
N ILE A 141 -13.67 20.17 -16.70
CA ILE A 141 -14.84 20.44 -17.55
C ILE A 141 -14.96 21.94 -17.83
N LEU A 142 -14.77 22.78 -16.80
CA LEU A 142 -14.90 24.24 -16.90
C LEU A 142 -13.89 24.83 -17.90
N PHE A 143 -12.60 24.55 -17.74
CA PHE A 143 -11.57 25.11 -18.64
C PHE A 143 -11.68 24.58 -20.06
N SER A 144 -12.10 23.32 -20.24
CA SER A 144 -12.39 22.76 -21.56
C SER A 144 -13.55 23.51 -22.24
N GLY A 145 -14.65 23.74 -21.52
CA GLY A 145 -15.80 24.50 -22.01
C GLY A 145 -15.48 25.96 -22.31
N MET A 146 -14.76 26.63 -21.41
CA MET A 146 -14.33 28.02 -21.59
C MET A 146 -13.40 28.18 -22.80
N THR A 147 -12.49 27.22 -23.03
CA THR A 147 -11.62 27.23 -24.22
C THR A 147 -12.41 27.02 -25.50
N CYS A 148 -13.40 26.13 -25.51
CA CYS A 148 -14.30 25.98 -26.67
C CYS A 148 -15.08 27.26 -26.94
N TYR A 149 -15.64 27.88 -25.90
CA TYR A 149 -16.38 29.13 -26.02
C TYR A 149 -15.49 30.30 -26.49
N SER A 150 -14.24 30.38 -26.03
CA SER A 150 -13.31 31.44 -26.45
C SER A 150 -13.07 31.42 -27.97
N ARG A 151 -13.03 30.24 -28.60
CA ARG A 151 -12.89 30.10 -30.06
C ARG A 151 -14.09 30.66 -30.82
N HIS A 152 -15.28 30.55 -30.24
CA HIS A 152 -16.50 31.15 -30.79
C HIS A 152 -16.52 32.67 -30.55
N TYR A 153 -16.27 33.09 -29.31
CA TYR A 153 -16.32 34.49 -28.89
C TYR A 153 -15.35 35.38 -29.67
N LEU A 154 -14.13 34.87 -29.91
CA LEU A 154 -13.08 35.54 -30.67
C LEU A 154 -13.22 35.34 -32.20
N LEU A 155 -14.32 34.76 -32.69
CA LEU A 155 -14.64 34.57 -34.11
C LEU A 155 -13.66 33.71 -34.92
N TYR A 156 -12.85 32.86 -34.26
CA TYR A 156 -11.92 31.96 -34.95
C TYR A 156 -12.59 30.73 -35.55
N HIS A 157 -13.72 30.29 -34.98
CA HIS A 157 -14.45 29.08 -35.38
C HIS A 157 -15.97 29.23 -35.21
N THR A 158 -16.73 28.53 -36.05
CA THR A 158 -18.20 28.44 -35.90
C THR A 158 -18.59 27.45 -34.80
N PRO A 159 -19.82 27.51 -34.26
CA PRO A 159 -20.32 26.51 -33.32
C PRO A 159 -20.23 25.07 -33.86
N GLU A 160 -20.49 24.83 -35.15
CA GLU A 160 -20.39 23.47 -35.72
C GLU A 160 -18.95 22.97 -35.72
N GLN A 161 -17.98 23.82 -36.09
CA GLN A 161 -16.55 23.47 -36.08
C GLN A 161 -16.04 23.12 -34.68
N ILE A 162 -16.53 23.86 -33.69
CA ILE A 162 -16.22 23.65 -32.27
C ILE A 162 -16.83 22.34 -31.79
N PHE A 163 -18.12 22.11 -32.07
CA PHE A 163 -18.83 20.91 -31.65
C PHE A 163 -18.21 19.64 -32.25
N VAL A 164 -17.96 19.63 -33.55
CA VAL A 164 -17.33 18.47 -34.21
C VAL A 164 -15.93 18.22 -33.67
N GLY A 165 -15.14 19.27 -33.46
CA GLY A 165 -13.83 19.14 -32.82
C GLY A 165 -13.94 18.51 -31.43
N ALA A 166 -14.74 19.11 -30.54
CA ALA A 166 -14.93 18.63 -29.17
C ALA A 166 -15.45 17.18 -29.12
N PHE A 167 -16.42 16.84 -29.96
CA PHE A 167 -16.99 15.49 -30.04
C PHE A 167 -15.95 14.45 -30.49
N LEU A 168 -15.22 14.72 -31.58
CA LEU A 168 -14.18 13.80 -32.07
C LEU A 168 -13.06 13.63 -31.06
N GLY A 169 -12.65 14.71 -30.40
CA GLY A 169 -11.65 14.68 -29.34
C GLY A 169 -12.12 13.86 -28.14
N PHE A 170 -13.37 14.06 -27.71
CA PHE A 170 -13.97 13.33 -26.60
C PHE A 170 -14.06 11.83 -26.91
N LEU A 171 -14.60 11.46 -28.07
CA LEU A 171 -14.70 10.07 -28.50
C LEU A 171 -13.32 9.40 -28.56
N PHE A 172 -12.34 10.08 -29.15
CA PHE A 172 -10.97 9.57 -29.20
C PHE A 172 -10.37 9.44 -27.80
N GLY A 173 -10.58 10.41 -26.91
CA GLY A 173 -10.10 10.35 -25.51
C GLY A 173 -10.71 9.19 -24.72
N VAL A 174 -12.01 8.91 -24.87
CA VAL A 174 -12.67 7.76 -24.25
C VAL A 174 -12.06 6.45 -24.76
N LEU A 175 -11.95 6.29 -26.08
CA LEU A 175 -11.40 5.07 -26.68
C LEU A 175 -9.93 4.87 -26.31
N TYR A 176 -9.12 5.94 -26.38
CA TYR A 176 -7.71 5.92 -26.05
C TYR A 176 -7.51 5.53 -24.59
N TYR A 177 -8.17 6.21 -23.64
CA TYR A 177 -8.11 5.88 -22.21
C TYR A 177 -8.56 4.43 -21.95
N GLY A 178 -9.68 4.02 -22.55
CA GLY A 178 -10.19 2.66 -22.44
C GLY A 178 -9.14 1.62 -22.86
N ILE A 179 -8.49 1.82 -24.00
CA ILE A 179 -7.45 0.91 -24.50
C ILE A 179 -6.21 0.93 -23.60
N THR A 180 -5.63 2.12 -23.36
CA THR A 180 -4.28 2.24 -22.78
C THR A 180 -4.25 2.18 -21.26
N GLU A 181 -5.30 2.65 -20.58
CA GLU A 181 -5.33 2.72 -19.11
C GLU A 181 -6.27 1.69 -18.50
N HIS A 182 -7.39 1.36 -19.15
CA HIS A 182 -8.35 0.40 -18.60
C HIS A 182 -8.03 -1.04 -19.02
N PHE A 183 -8.07 -1.35 -20.32
CA PHE A 183 -7.90 -2.72 -20.81
C PHE A 183 -6.45 -3.18 -20.74
N PHE A 184 -5.50 -2.36 -21.22
CA PHE A 184 -4.07 -2.71 -21.20
C PHE A 184 -3.56 -3.05 -19.79
N LYS A 185 -4.03 -2.33 -18.76
CA LYS A 185 -3.59 -2.53 -17.36
C LYS A 185 -4.31 -3.68 -16.64
N GLN A 186 -5.46 -4.12 -17.15
CA GLN A 186 -6.21 -5.28 -16.61
C GLN A 186 -5.78 -6.61 -17.22
N ASP A 187 -5.36 -6.62 -18.49
CA ASP A 187 -4.91 -7.84 -19.14
C ASP A 187 -3.62 -8.38 -18.49
N PRO A 188 -3.60 -9.62 -17.97
CA PRO A 188 -2.45 -10.15 -17.25
C PRO A 188 -1.17 -10.24 -18.09
N TRP A 189 -1.29 -10.53 -19.38
CA TRP A 189 -0.15 -10.68 -20.28
C TRP A 189 0.48 -9.33 -20.61
N MET A 190 -0.34 -8.35 -21.00
CA MET A 190 0.11 -6.98 -21.27
C MET A 190 0.70 -6.33 -20.02
N ARG A 191 0.04 -6.51 -18.86
CA ARG A 191 0.54 -6.05 -17.56
C ARG A 191 1.91 -6.66 -17.24
N SER A 192 2.12 -7.95 -17.48
CA SER A 192 3.41 -8.62 -17.27
C SER A 192 4.52 -8.03 -18.15
N ARG A 193 4.24 -7.79 -19.44
CA ARG A 193 5.19 -7.14 -20.36
C ARG A 193 5.48 -5.69 -19.98
N TRP A 194 4.47 -4.97 -19.51
CA TRP A 194 4.61 -3.60 -19.03
C TRP A 194 5.52 -3.52 -17.81
N ILE A 195 5.32 -4.42 -16.84
CA ILE A 195 6.20 -4.56 -15.68
C ILE A 195 7.63 -4.88 -16.12
N ALA A 196 7.82 -5.78 -17.09
CA ALA A 196 9.16 -6.09 -17.63
C ALA A 196 9.83 -4.86 -18.27
N LEU A 197 9.06 -4.00 -18.96
CA LEU A 197 9.56 -2.72 -19.50
C LEU A 197 9.97 -1.76 -18.38
N LEU A 198 9.14 -1.60 -17.35
CA LEU A 198 9.43 -0.75 -16.19
C LEU A 198 10.68 -1.21 -15.42
N ARG A 199 10.98 -2.52 -15.43
CA ARG A 199 12.20 -3.10 -14.85
C ARG A 199 13.46 -2.85 -15.69
N SER A 200 13.34 -2.39 -16.93
CA SER A 200 14.49 -2.13 -17.81
C SER A 200 15.45 -1.09 -17.22
N ASN A 201 16.72 -1.18 -17.59
CA ASN A 201 17.74 -0.21 -17.16
C ASN A 201 17.39 1.22 -17.55
N VAL A 202 16.73 1.43 -18.69
CA VAL A 202 16.32 2.75 -19.17
C VAL A 202 15.27 3.34 -18.24
N CYS A 203 14.18 2.61 -17.95
CA CYS A 203 13.14 3.06 -17.02
C CYS A 203 13.70 3.28 -15.61
N ARG A 204 14.69 2.47 -15.19
CA ARG A 204 15.38 2.62 -13.91
C ARG A 204 16.22 3.90 -13.81
N ILE A 205 17.04 4.18 -14.82
CA ILE A 205 17.85 5.41 -14.90
C ILE A 205 16.95 6.64 -14.94
N LEU A 206 15.87 6.57 -15.72
CA LEU A 206 14.91 7.67 -15.87
C LEU A 206 13.89 7.75 -14.71
N ARG A 207 13.95 6.83 -13.75
CA ARG A 207 13.05 6.77 -12.59
C ARG A 207 11.57 6.79 -12.98
N VAL A 208 11.20 6.07 -14.04
CA VAL A 208 9.82 6.01 -14.55
C VAL A 208 8.96 5.16 -13.63
N CYS A 209 7.81 5.68 -13.21
CA CYS A 209 6.85 4.98 -12.34
C CYS A 209 5.44 4.88 -12.94
N ASP A 210 4.62 4.00 -12.39
CA ASP A 210 3.20 3.83 -12.75
C ASP A 210 2.37 3.69 -11.47
N SER A 211 1.57 4.71 -11.19
CA SER A 211 0.71 4.79 -9.99
C SER A 211 -0.40 3.73 -9.97
N SER A 212 -0.72 3.11 -11.09
CA SER A 212 -1.70 2.01 -11.14
C SER A 212 -1.19 0.69 -10.56
N LEU A 213 0.14 0.57 -10.37
CA LEU A 213 0.80 -0.61 -9.80
C LEU A 213 1.11 -0.45 -8.30
N GLY A 214 0.64 0.63 -7.67
CA GLY A 214 0.90 1.01 -6.28
C GLY A 214 1.05 2.53 -6.16
N CYS A 215 0.76 3.13 -5.00
CA CYS A 215 0.74 4.60 -4.86
C CYS A 215 2.08 5.15 -4.33
N PRO A 216 2.94 5.77 -5.15
CA PRO A 216 4.11 6.49 -4.67
C PRO A 216 3.70 7.87 -4.11
N GLU A 217 3.36 7.95 -2.82
CA GLU A 217 3.13 9.23 -2.13
C GLU A 217 4.38 9.65 -1.32
N GLY A 218 4.99 10.81 -1.64
CA GLY A 218 6.15 11.35 -0.90
C GLY A 218 7.29 11.89 -1.76
N LEU A 219 8.43 12.17 -1.11
CA LEU A 219 9.65 12.71 -1.74
C LEU A 219 10.22 11.70 -2.76
N VAL A 220 10.39 12.15 -4.01
CA VAL A 220 10.51 11.34 -5.25
C VAL A 220 11.48 10.16 -5.16
N GLU A 221 12.63 10.28 -4.47
CA GLU A 221 13.65 9.22 -4.44
C GLU A 221 13.32 8.07 -3.46
N ALA A 222 12.76 8.38 -2.30
CA ALA A 222 12.40 7.36 -1.32
C ALA A 222 11.20 6.53 -1.81
N THR A 223 10.21 7.21 -2.41
CA THR A 223 9.00 6.56 -2.94
C THR A 223 9.29 5.72 -4.17
N TYR A 224 10.16 6.18 -5.08
CA TYR A 224 10.57 5.39 -6.23
C TYR A 224 11.29 4.10 -5.83
N SER A 225 12.20 4.19 -4.86
CA SER A 225 13.00 3.03 -4.44
C SER A 225 12.13 1.95 -3.78
N THR A 226 11.16 2.33 -2.95
CA THR A 226 10.17 1.42 -2.37
C THR A 226 9.28 0.80 -3.44
N TRP A 227 8.68 1.61 -4.31
CA TRP A 227 7.80 1.14 -5.39
C TRP A 227 8.52 0.21 -6.39
N TYR A 228 9.76 0.53 -6.75
CA TYR A 228 10.58 -0.32 -7.61
C TYR A 228 10.95 -1.63 -6.90
N GLY A 229 11.18 -1.58 -5.58
CA GLY A 229 11.34 -2.74 -4.72
C GLY A 229 10.13 -3.66 -4.72
N ASP A 230 8.90 -3.11 -4.66
CA ASP A 230 7.67 -3.89 -4.73
C ASP A 230 7.43 -4.49 -6.13
N LEU A 231 7.92 -3.82 -7.19
CA LEU A 231 7.76 -4.24 -8.58
C LEU A 231 8.74 -5.29 -9.04
N CYS A 232 9.95 -5.29 -8.51
CA CYS A 232 10.87 -6.40 -8.63
C CYS A 232 10.43 -7.43 -7.60
N PRO A 233 9.87 -8.59 -7.97
CA PRO A 233 9.86 -9.71 -7.06
C PRO A 233 11.32 -9.96 -6.78
N THR A 234 11.78 -9.47 -5.64
CA THR A 234 12.85 -10.14 -4.99
C THR A 234 12.30 -11.56 -4.83
N ASN A 235 12.98 -12.54 -5.42
CA ASN A 235 12.70 -13.94 -5.06
C ASN A 235 12.91 -14.20 -3.55
N MET A 236 13.26 -13.16 -2.80
CA MET A 236 13.08 -13.05 -1.37
C MET A 236 12.51 -11.65 -1.08
N GLY A 237 11.23 -11.51 -0.74
CA GLY A 237 10.88 -10.49 0.27
C GLY A 237 11.84 -10.60 1.47
N PRO A 238 11.88 -9.68 2.44
CA PRO A 238 12.49 -10.05 3.72
C PRO A 238 11.88 -11.42 4.07
N SER A 239 12.73 -12.45 4.16
CA SER A 239 12.26 -13.82 4.32
C SER A 239 11.21 -13.81 5.42
N GLY A 240 10.23 -14.72 5.44
CA GLY A 240 9.36 -14.86 6.62
C GLY A 240 10.13 -15.11 7.94
N LEU A 241 11.46 -15.26 7.86
CA LEU A 241 12.42 -15.39 8.93
C LEU A 241 13.16 -14.08 9.29
N ASP A 242 13.08 -13.05 8.45
CA ASP A 242 13.71 -11.75 8.67
C ASP A 242 12.88 -10.92 9.65
N GLY A 243 13.50 -10.54 10.77
CA GLY A 243 12.85 -9.79 11.84
C GLY A 243 12.46 -8.35 11.47
N THR A 244 12.86 -7.87 10.30
CA THR A 244 12.42 -6.58 9.74
C THR A 244 11.05 -6.63 9.07
N HIS A 245 10.51 -7.83 8.82
CA HIS A 245 9.23 -8.00 8.13
C HIS A 245 8.09 -7.33 8.93
N PRO A 246 7.24 -6.48 8.31
CA PRO A 246 6.20 -5.72 9.02
C PRO A 246 5.24 -6.57 9.83
N ALA A 247 4.94 -7.78 9.35
CA ALA A 247 4.06 -8.71 10.06
C ALA A 247 4.62 -9.16 11.42
N HIS A 248 5.94 -9.30 11.56
CA HIS A 248 6.54 -9.58 12.87
C HIS A 248 6.47 -8.37 13.79
N ILE A 249 6.61 -7.16 13.25
CA ILE A 249 6.49 -5.94 14.05
C ILE A 249 5.07 -5.75 14.56
N ALA A 250 4.05 -6.03 13.75
CA ALA A 250 2.65 -6.00 14.16
C ALA A 250 2.37 -7.00 15.31
N MET A 251 2.89 -8.23 15.21
CA MET A 251 2.77 -9.21 16.29
C MET A 251 3.57 -8.83 17.53
N MET A 252 4.74 -8.20 17.38
CA MET A 252 5.51 -7.70 18.51
C MET A 252 4.80 -6.56 19.23
N LEU A 253 4.17 -5.63 18.50
CA LEU A 253 3.31 -4.59 19.09
C LEU A 253 2.14 -5.19 19.86
N ARG A 254 1.56 -6.28 19.35
CA ARG A 254 0.52 -7.02 20.06
C ARG A 254 1.06 -7.68 21.32
N ALA A 255 2.22 -8.32 21.28
CA ALA A 255 2.89 -8.86 22.47
C ALA A 255 3.19 -7.76 23.49
N LEU A 256 3.62 -6.57 23.03
CA LEU A 256 3.86 -5.41 23.89
C LEU A 256 2.59 -4.89 24.55
N HIS A 257 1.46 -4.93 23.86
CA HIS A 257 0.15 -4.62 24.45
C HIS A 257 -0.26 -5.64 25.51
N GLU A 258 0.00 -6.93 25.30
CA GLU A 258 -0.25 -7.96 26.33
C GLU A 258 0.65 -7.72 27.55
N ALA A 259 1.93 -7.40 27.35
CA ALA A 259 2.86 -7.07 28.43
C ALA A 259 2.38 -5.88 29.29
N ASP A 260 1.65 -4.93 28.71
CA ASP A 260 1.11 -3.75 29.41
C ASP A 260 0.11 -4.13 30.51
N HIS A 261 -0.55 -5.29 30.38
CA HIS A 261 -1.47 -5.85 31.37
C HIS A 261 -0.77 -6.42 32.60
N CYS A 262 0.56 -6.56 32.58
CA CYS A 262 1.31 -7.03 33.74
C CYS A 262 1.22 -6.01 34.89
N ASP A 263 0.96 -6.50 36.09
CA ASP A 263 1.22 -5.73 37.31
C ASP A 263 2.70 -5.41 37.43
N ALA A 264 3.00 -4.17 37.79
CA ALA A 264 4.36 -3.67 37.96
C ALA A 264 4.98 -4.26 39.25
N VAL A 265 6.10 -4.97 39.11
CA VAL A 265 6.82 -5.58 40.23
C VAL A 265 8.31 -5.28 40.08
N GLY A 266 8.95 -4.81 41.16
CA GLY A 266 10.37 -4.41 41.11
C GLY A 266 11.38 -5.56 41.06
N THR A 267 10.92 -6.81 41.19
CA THR A 267 11.77 -8.01 41.28
C THR A 267 11.60 -8.95 40.09
N ALA A 268 10.73 -8.63 39.12
CA ALA A 268 10.44 -9.50 37.99
C ALA A 268 10.02 -8.72 36.75
N PHE A 269 10.49 -9.16 35.57
CA PHE A 269 10.16 -8.49 34.32
C PHE A 269 8.68 -8.64 33.92
N SER A 270 8.17 -7.61 33.25
CA SER A 270 6.86 -7.59 32.61
C SER A 270 7.01 -7.93 31.12
N VAL A 271 6.65 -9.16 30.76
CA VAL A 271 6.85 -9.71 29.42
C VAL A 271 5.50 -10.05 28.82
N GLY A 272 5.36 -9.90 27.51
CA GLY A 272 4.19 -10.33 26.75
C GLY A 272 4.60 -11.24 25.61
N SER A 273 3.68 -12.12 25.23
CA SER A 273 3.92 -13.14 24.21
C SER A 273 2.67 -13.41 23.38
N VAL A 274 2.89 -13.73 22.11
CA VAL A 274 1.84 -14.13 21.15
C VAL A 274 2.30 -15.40 20.46
N LEU A 275 1.44 -16.41 20.43
CA LEU A 275 1.65 -17.62 19.65
C LEU A 275 0.74 -17.57 18.43
N ALA A 276 1.32 -17.66 17.24
CA ALA A 276 0.64 -17.48 15.96
C ALA A 276 0.94 -18.63 14.99
N ILE A 277 0.05 -18.81 14.02
CA ILE A 277 0.22 -19.69 12.86
C ILE A 277 0.35 -18.85 11.59
N ASN A 278 1.11 -19.30 10.59
CA ASN A 278 1.11 -18.62 9.29
C ASN A 278 -0.25 -18.85 8.58
N GLY A 279 -0.91 -17.79 8.11
CA GLY A 279 -2.16 -17.86 7.36
C GLY A 279 -2.05 -18.77 6.14
N MET A 280 -0.93 -18.69 5.42
CA MET A 280 -0.61 -19.57 4.30
C MET A 280 -0.64 -21.06 4.66
N GLN A 281 -0.22 -21.41 5.88
CA GLN A 281 -0.23 -22.80 6.38
C GLN A 281 -1.63 -23.30 6.72
N LEU A 282 -2.59 -22.40 6.97
CA LEU A 282 -3.99 -22.78 7.16
C LEU A 282 -4.68 -23.10 5.83
N GLU A 283 -4.40 -22.32 4.79
CA GLU A 283 -4.96 -22.53 3.45
C GLU A 283 -4.28 -23.69 2.70
N ASN A 284 -2.96 -23.76 2.79
CA ASN A 284 -2.15 -24.81 2.19
C ASN A 284 -1.08 -25.29 3.16
N VAL A 285 -1.33 -26.44 3.77
CA VAL A 285 -0.41 -27.12 4.71
C VAL A 285 0.96 -27.46 4.12
N ASN A 286 1.09 -27.51 2.80
CA ASN A 286 2.35 -27.76 2.11
C ASN A 286 3.04 -26.46 1.64
N ALA A 287 2.47 -25.29 1.94
CA ALA A 287 3.09 -24.01 1.61
C ALA A 287 4.47 -23.89 2.29
N ASP A 288 5.41 -23.29 1.59
CA ASP A 288 6.71 -22.98 2.19
C ASP A 288 6.52 -21.95 3.31
N TRP A 289 6.81 -22.38 4.54
CA TRP A 289 6.64 -21.52 5.72
C TRP A 289 7.68 -20.39 5.78
N THR A 290 8.80 -20.52 5.04
CA THR A 290 9.89 -19.53 4.98
C THR A 290 9.66 -18.43 3.93
N GLY A 291 8.64 -18.62 3.09
CA GLY A 291 8.20 -17.68 2.05
C GLY A 291 7.40 -16.51 2.62
N GLU A 292 6.17 -16.32 2.13
CA GLU A 292 5.29 -15.23 2.56
C GLU A 292 4.79 -15.42 4.00
N MET A 293 4.86 -14.35 4.80
CA MET A 293 4.58 -14.40 6.23
C MET A 293 3.35 -13.57 6.62
N GLU A 294 2.28 -14.28 6.95
CA GLU A 294 1.03 -13.71 7.47
C GLU A 294 0.68 -14.37 8.82
N PRO A 295 1.29 -13.95 9.93
CA PRO A 295 1.02 -14.55 11.23
C PRO A 295 -0.41 -14.21 11.68
N LEU A 296 -1.16 -15.23 12.06
CA LEU A 296 -2.49 -15.13 12.65
C LEU A 296 -2.42 -15.61 14.10
N ALA A 297 -2.69 -14.71 15.04
CA ALA A 297 -2.55 -15.00 16.45
C ALA A 297 -3.60 -16.01 16.94
N LEU A 298 -3.12 -17.07 17.60
CA LEU A 298 -3.95 -18.12 18.21
C LEU A 298 -4.17 -17.84 19.70
N THR A 299 -3.09 -17.63 20.43
CA THR A 299 -3.12 -17.35 21.87
C THR A 299 -2.15 -16.25 22.22
N THR A 300 -2.43 -15.56 23.32
CA THR A 300 -1.55 -14.56 23.92
C THR A 300 -1.19 -14.98 25.33
N GLY A 301 -0.16 -14.37 25.89
CA GLY A 301 0.22 -14.53 27.28
C GLY A 301 0.95 -13.30 27.77
N PHE A 302 0.82 -12.99 29.05
CA PHE A 302 1.70 -12.04 29.72
C PHE A 302 2.17 -12.63 31.05
N SER A 303 3.27 -12.09 31.59
CA SER A 303 3.85 -12.55 32.85
C SER A 303 2.80 -12.52 33.97
N ARG A 304 2.70 -13.62 34.73
CA ARG A 304 1.79 -13.76 35.88
C ARG A 304 0.29 -13.71 35.52
N GLU A 305 -0.05 -13.90 34.25
CA GLU A 305 -1.46 -13.97 33.84
C GLU A 305 -2.17 -15.22 34.39
N LEU A 306 -1.53 -16.39 34.29
CA LEU A 306 -2.06 -17.63 34.85
C LEU A 306 -1.59 -17.80 36.30
N PRO A 307 -2.38 -18.49 37.16
CA PRO A 307 -2.03 -18.65 38.57
C PRO A 307 -0.61 -19.17 38.80
N GLY A 308 0.09 -18.56 39.75
CA GLY A 308 1.47 -18.87 40.10
C GLY A 308 2.49 -17.98 39.40
N ASN A 309 3.78 -18.28 39.60
CA ASN A 309 4.87 -17.56 38.96
C ASN A 309 5.03 -18.05 37.51
N THR A 310 4.18 -17.58 36.61
CA THR A 310 4.16 -17.97 35.20
C THR A 310 4.79 -16.88 34.31
N HIS A 311 5.51 -17.29 33.28
CA HIS A 311 6.06 -16.36 32.28
C HIS A 311 5.09 -16.23 31.08
N ALA A 312 5.27 -15.18 30.27
CA ALA A 312 4.37 -14.88 29.16
C ALA A 312 4.28 -16.02 28.13
N GLU A 313 5.41 -16.61 27.77
CA GLU A 313 5.49 -17.71 26.80
C GLU A 313 4.81 -18.97 27.35
N GLU A 314 4.99 -19.24 28.65
CA GLU A 314 4.29 -20.31 29.37
C GLU A 314 2.77 -20.13 29.31
N CYS A 315 2.27 -18.92 29.62
CA CYS A 315 0.85 -18.60 29.53
C CYS A 315 0.28 -18.81 28.12
N ALA A 316 0.97 -18.30 27.09
CA ALA A 316 0.52 -18.42 25.71
C ALA A 316 0.44 -19.88 25.24
N MET A 317 1.48 -20.68 25.52
CA MET A 317 1.52 -22.10 25.16
C MET A 317 0.48 -22.92 25.93
N GLU A 318 0.35 -22.71 27.24
CA GLU A 318 -0.59 -23.45 28.09
C GLU A 318 -2.04 -23.25 27.63
N LYS A 319 -2.42 -22.02 27.25
CA LYS A 319 -3.74 -21.76 26.66
C LYS A 319 -3.97 -22.51 25.35
N LEU A 320 -2.96 -22.63 24.50
CA LEU A 320 -3.07 -23.38 23.24
C LEU A 320 -3.19 -24.87 23.51
N LEU A 321 -2.39 -25.41 24.44
CA LEU A 321 -2.46 -26.82 24.86
C LEU A 321 -3.86 -27.17 25.39
N ARG A 322 -4.41 -26.34 26.29
CA ARG A 322 -5.79 -26.50 26.78
C ARG A 322 -6.82 -26.43 25.66
N TYR A 323 -6.61 -25.58 24.66
CA TYR A 323 -7.51 -25.48 23.50
C TYR A 323 -7.46 -26.74 22.62
N CYS A 324 -6.26 -27.29 22.38
CA CYS A 324 -6.10 -28.54 21.64
C CYS A 324 -6.68 -29.74 22.40
N ALA A 325 -6.58 -29.74 23.73
CA ALA A 325 -7.13 -30.80 24.58
C ALA A 325 -8.67 -30.83 24.64
N LYS A 326 -9.35 -29.70 24.39
CA LYS A 326 -10.81 -29.57 24.40
C LYS A 326 -11.51 -30.07 23.13
N ARG A 327 -10.80 -30.74 22.23
CA ARG A 327 -11.38 -31.22 20.97
C ARG A 327 -12.48 -32.26 21.24
N PRO A 328 -13.63 -32.17 20.55
CA PRO A 328 -14.78 -33.03 20.78
C PRO A 328 -14.57 -34.47 20.28
N GLU A 329 -13.54 -34.74 19.48
CA GLU A 329 -13.29 -36.07 18.95
C GLU A 329 -12.56 -36.97 19.96
N ALA A 330 -13.10 -38.16 20.25
CA ALA A 330 -12.33 -39.23 20.88
C ALA A 330 -11.30 -39.79 19.87
N ILE A 331 -10.07 -39.27 19.93
CA ILE A 331 -8.99 -39.66 19.02
C ILE A 331 -8.33 -40.93 19.57
N SER A 332 -8.37 -42.02 18.79
CA SER A 332 -7.68 -43.26 19.17
C SER A 332 -6.16 -43.07 19.21
N ALA A 333 -5.46 -43.86 20.04
CA ALA A 333 -4.01 -43.83 20.12
C ALA A 333 -3.32 -44.07 18.75
N GLN A 334 -3.95 -44.88 17.89
CA GLN A 334 -3.49 -45.10 16.51
C GLN A 334 -3.61 -43.85 15.64
N LYS A 335 -4.75 -43.14 15.66
CA LYS A 335 -4.90 -41.88 14.91
C LYS A 335 -3.91 -40.82 15.39
N LEU A 336 -3.63 -40.79 16.69
CA LEU A 336 -2.64 -39.88 17.27
C LEU A 336 -1.22 -40.22 16.81
N SER A 337 -0.84 -41.50 16.77
CA SER A 337 0.48 -41.92 16.32
C SER A 337 0.68 -41.67 14.82
N GLU A 338 -0.35 -41.85 14.01
CA GLU A 338 -0.34 -41.49 12.59
C GLU A 338 -0.28 -39.97 12.38
N ALA A 339 -1.04 -39.19 13.15
CA ALA A 339 -0.99 -37.73 13.11
C ALA A 339 0.44 -37.23 13.35
N ARG A 340 1.11 -37.73 14.39
CA ARG A 340 2.50 -37.34 14.74
C ARG A 340 3.54 -37.63 13.65
N LYS A 341 3.26 -38.52 12.69
CA LYS A 341 4.15 -38.82 11.55
C LYS A 341 3.95 -37.87 10.36
N ARG A 342 2.87 -37.08 10.34
CA ARG A 342 2.58 -36.12 9.25
C ARG A 342 3.43 -34.86 9.38
N SER A 343 3.54 -34.11 8.29
CA SER A 343 4.14 -32.78 8.32
C SER A 343 3.39 -31.87 9.32
N PRO A 344 4.12 -31.13 10.18
CA PRO A 344 3.52 -30.29 11.20
C PRO A 344 2.89 -29.04 10.60
N LEU A 345 1.98 -28.43 11.36
CA LEU A 345 1.62 -27.03 11.17
C LEU A 345 2.64 -26.16 11.93
N TYR A 346 3.22 -25.22 11.21
CA TYR A 346 4.30 -24.37 11.71
C TYR A 346 3.76 -23.16 12.47
N LEU A 347 4.33 -22.91 13.66
CA LEU A 347 3.98 -21.80 14.55
C LEU A 347 5.15 -20.84 14.71
N ALA A 348 4.81 -19.57 14.90
CA ALA A 348 5.71 -18.50 15.30
C ALA A 348 5.35 -18.01 16.71
N LEU A 349 6.35 -17.94 17.59
CA LEU A 349 6.23 -17.39 18.93
C LEU A 349 6.87 -15.99 18.95
N TYR A 350 6.09 -14.99 19.32
CA TYR A 350 6.54 -13.63 19.54
C TYR A 350 6.66 -13.39 21.04
N THR A 351 7.75 -12.79 21.48
CA THR A 351 7.96 -12.45 22.89
C THR A 351 8.66 -11.11 23.01
N THR A 352 8.21 -10.25 23.91
CA THR A 352 8.82 -8.91 24.07
C THR A 352 10.25 -8.97 24.59
N MET A 353 10.64 -10.08 25.20
CA MET A 353 11.98 -10.30 25.75
C MET A 353 12.48 -11.71 25.41
N GLU A 354 13.81 -11.87 25.31
CA GLU A 354 14.44 -13.17 25.06
C GLU A 354 13.92 -14.27 26.03
N PRO A 355 13.52 -15.46 25.53
CA PRO A 355 13.06 -16.54 26.38
C PRO A 355 14.16 -17.00 27.34
N CYS A 356 13.85 -17.02 28.64
CA CYS A 356 14.85 -17.37 29.64
C CYS A 356 15.41 -18.79 29.46
N SER A 357 16.72 -18.95 29.64
CA SER A 357 17.40 -20.26 29.71
C SER A 357 17.44 -20.83 31.14
N GLU A 358 17.24 -19.97 32.14
CA GLU A 358 17.26 -20.30 33.56
C GLU A 358 16.22 -19.47 34.30
N ARG A 359 15.72 -19.95 35.43
CA ARG A 359 14.78 -19.22 36.29
C ARG A 359 15.25 -19.25 37.73
N LEU A 360 15.34 -18.08 38.35
CA LEU A 360 15.66 -17.95 39.77
C LEU A 360 14.66 -18.67 40.68
N SER A 361 13.41 -18.85 40.23
CA SER A 361 12.39 -19.59 40.97
C SER A 361 12.57 -21.11 40.93
N GLY A 362 13.51 -21.64 40.13
CA GLY A 362 13.68 -23.08 39.90
C GLY A 362 12.63 -23.72 38.99
N ASN A 363 11.64 -22.95 38.52
CA ASN A 363 10.64 -23.43 37.56
C ASN A 363 11.28 -23.72 36.20
N VAL A 364 10.63 -24.54 35.37
CA VAL A 364 11.09 -24.84 34.01
C VAL A 364 11.23 -23.54 33.19
N PRO A 365 12.43 -23.24 32.64
CA PRO A 365 12.69 -22.07 31.81
C PRO A 365 11.89 -22.06 30.51
N CYS A 366 11.60 -20.86 29.98
CA CYS A 366 10.81 -20.69 28.76
C CYS A 366 11.46 -21.38 27.55
N THR A 367 12.78 -21.29 27.42
CA THR A 367 13.51 -22.00 26.37
C THR A 367 13.26 -23.52 26.42
N GLN A 368 13.35 -24.12 27.61
CA GLN A 368 13.11 -25.56 27.77
C GLN A 368 11.64 -25.93 27.51
N ARG A 369 10.68 -25.05 27.85
CA ARG A 369 9.26 -25.26 27.54
C ARG A 369 8.99 -25.26 26.04
N ILE A 370 9.61 -24.36 25.27
CA ILE A 370 9.49 -24.33 23.81
C ILE A 370 10.07 -25.62 23.21
N LEU A 371 11.23 -26.07 23.69
CA LEU A 371 11.82 -27.34 23.25
C LEU A 371 10.95 -28.54 23.60
N ALA A 372 10.40 -28.59 24.82
CA ALA A 372 9.50 -29.65 25.26
C ALA A 372 8.19 -29.66 24.44
N PHE A 373 7.65 -28.48 24.08
CA PHE A 373 6.52 -28.35 23.17
C PHE A 373 6.82 -29.01 21.82
N ASN A 374 8.00 -28.75 21.25
CA ASN A 374 8.40 -29.34 19.96
C ASN A 374 8.72 -30.85 20.05
N GLN A 375 9.23 -31.33 21.18
CA GLN A 375 9.48 -32.76 21.42
C GLN A 375 8.17 -33.55 21.61
N HIS A 376 7.18 -32.94 22.27
CA HIS A 376 5.88 -33.54 22.54
C HIS A 376 4.75 -32.68 21.96
N PRO A 377 4.69 -32.53 20.63
CA PRO A 377 3.80 -31.56 20.01
C PRO A 377 2.34 -31.92 20.27
N PRO A 378 1.48 -30.93 20.62
CA PRO A 378 0.03 -31.14 20.57
C PRO A 378 -0.38 -31.39 19.11
N VAL A 379 -1.48 -32.11 18.92
CA VAL A 379 -2.05 -32.31 17.59
C VAL A 379 -3.28 -31.44 17.40
N SER A 380 -3.43 -30.87 16.21
CA SER A 380 -4.61 -30.10 15.82
C SER A 380 -4.89 -30.20 14.32
N THR A 381 -5.95 -29.54 13.85
CA THR A 381 -6.28 -29.38 12.43
C THR A 381 -6.32 -27.89 12.09
N ALA A 382 -6.11 -27.51 10.83
CA ALA A 382 -6.22 -26.11 10.41
C ALA A 382 -7.64 -25.58 10.66
N ALA A 383 -8.66 -26.41 10.37
CA ALA A 383 -10.06 -26.10 10.64
C ALA A 383 -10.40 -25.94 12.14
N TRP A 384 -9.72 -26.64 13.05
CA TRP A 384 -9.89 -26.45 14.49
C TRP A 384 -9.17 -25.19 14.98
N LEU A 385 -7.92 -24.98 14.57
CA LEU A 385 -7.14 -23.80 14.94
C LEU A 385 -7.77 -22.51 14.44
N SER A 386 -8.38 -22.51 13.25
CA SER A 386 -9.03 -21.31 12.69
C SER A 386 -10.14 -20.76 13.57
N ARG A 387 -10.79 -21.61 14.38
CA ARG A 387 -11.82 -21.19 15.34
C ARG A 387 -11.25 -20.43 16.54
N ARG A 388 -9.94 -20.54 16.77
CA ARG A 388 -9.23 -19.88 17.88
C ARG A 388 -8.57 -18.58 17.48
N ILE A 389 -8.42 -18.31 16.19
CA ILE A 389 -7.78 -17.10 15.68
C ILE A 389 -8.46 -15.87 16.28
N LEU A 390 -7.63 -14.99 16.84
CA LEU A 390 -8.09 -13.81 17.56
C LEU A 390 -8.58 -12.71 16.60
N ASP A 391 -8.03 -12.66 15.39
CA ASP A 391 -8.52 -11.82 14.30
C ASP A 391 -9.46 -12.58 13.36
N LYS A 392 -10.76 -12.52 13.66
CA LYS A 392 -11.78 -13.21 12.87
C LYS A 392 -11.94 -12.67 11.45
N GLN A 393 -11.52 -11.43 11.18
CA GLN A 393 -11.66 -10.82 9.86
C GLN A 393 -10.59 -11.30 8.88
N ALA A 394 -9.44 -11.74 9.41
CA ALA A 394 -8.31 -12.27 8.64
C ALA A 394 -8.36 -13.80 8.46
N THR A 395 -9.43 -14.47 8.87
CA THR A 395 -9.51 -15.95 8.79
C THR A 395 -10.11 -16.40 7.45
N PRO A 396 -9.46 -17.31 6.71
CA PRO A 396 -9.99 -17.84 5.46
C PRO A 396 -11.32 -18.61 5.65
N PRO A 397 -12.16 -18.73 4.60
CA PRO A 397 -13.43 -19.46 4.68
C PRO A 397 -13.23 -20.91 5.11
N ARG A 398 -14.06 -21.41 6.01
CA ARG A 398 -13.90 -22.77 6.57
C ARG A 398 -13.88 -23.89 5.53
N SER A 399 -14.60 -23.71 4.42
CA SER A 399 -14.73 -24.71 3.36
C SER A 399 -13.41 -25.01 2.63
N SER A 400 -12.39 -24.18 2.78
CA SER A 400 -11.07 -24.36 2.14
C SER A 400 -9.98 -24.87 3.10
N LEU A 401 -10.31 -25.17 4.36
CA LEU A 401 -9.33 -25.53 5.39
C LEU A 401 -9.13 -27.05 5.53
N ASP A 402 -7.86 -27.48 5.66
CA ASP A 402 -7.49 -28.87 5.93
C ASP A 402 -7.98 -29.30 7.35
N ASP A 403 -8.75 -30.39 7.42
CA ASP A 403 -9.22 -30.99 8.68
C ASP A 403 -8.44 -32.26 9.10
N THR A 404 -7.26 -32.46 8.53
CA THR A 404 -6.35 -33.56 8.86
C THR A 404 -5.55 -33.26 10.13
N LEU A 405 -5.51 -34.22 11.05
CA LEU A 405 -4.75 -34.11 12.29
C LEU A 405 -3.24 -34.05 12.02
N ARG A 406 -2.60 -32.99 12.52
CA ARG A 406 -1.16 -32.72 12.36
C ARG A 406 -0.56 -32.24 13.69
N PRO A 407 0.72 -32.55 13.96
CA PRO A 407 1.43 -31.99 15.10
C PRO A 407 1.65 -30.49 14.88
N LEU A 408 1.70 -29.72 15.96
CA LEU A 408 2.08 -28.32 15.93
C LEU A 408 3.56 -28.18 16.28
N LYS A 409 4.31 -27.36 15.55
CA LYS A 409 5.74 -27.14 15.81
C LYS A 409 6.07 -25.65 15.80
N ILE A 410 6.68 -25.14 16.87
CA ILE A 410 7.23 -23.79 16.93
C ILE A 410 8.56 -23.80 16.18
N VAL A 411 8.64 -23.10 15.06
CA VAL A 411 9.85 -23.05 14.22
C VAL A 411 10.49 -21.67 14.16
N LEU A 412 9.76 -20.65 14.59
CA LEU A 412 10.22 -19.27 14.63
C LEU A 412 9.96 -18.67 16.01
N VAL A 413 10.98 -18.05 16.57
CA VAL A 413 10.88 -17.18 17.74
C VAL A 413 11.34 -15.78 17.34
N VAL A 414 10.44 -14.81 17.48
CA VAL A 414 10.76 -13.40 17.29
C VAL A 414 10.79 -12.73 18.66
N GLN A 415 11.94 -12.14 19.01
CA GLN A 415 12.13 -11.46 20.29
C GLN A 415 12.22 -9.93 20.13
N GLY A 416 11.68 -9.18 21.09
CA GLY A 416 11.71 -7.72 21.07
C GLY A 416 13.07 -7.14 21.48
N VAL A 417 13.55 -7.56 22.66
CA VAL A 417 14.87 -7.19 23.19
C VAL A 417 15.56 -8.44 23.74
N ARG A 418 16.90 -8.45 23.70
CA ARG A 418 17.70 -9.47 24.39
C ARG A 418 17.67 -9.25 25.90
N GLU A 419 17.96 -10.29 26.66
CA GLU A 419 18.13 -10.10 28.10
C GLU A 419 19.34 -9.18 28.36
N PRO A 420 19.19 -8.12 29.16
CA PRO A 420 20.29 -7.24 29.53
C PRO A 420 21.44 -7.99 30.23
N GLU A 421 22.69 -7.58 29.97
CA GLU A 421 23.89 -8.27 30.49
C GLU A 421 24.04 -8.22 32.03
N ASP A 422 23.32 -7.32 32.69
CA ASP A 422 23.28 -7.13 34.15
C ASP A 422 22.43 -8.16 34.90
N PHE A 423 21.82 -9.13 34.20
CA PHE A 423 20.97 -10.15 34.81
C PHE A 423 21.59 -11.56 34.71
N VAL A 424 20.91 -12.49 34.04
CA VAL A 424 21.42 -13.83 33.74
C VAL A 424 22.00 -13.76 32.32
N GLN A 425 23.22 -14.25 32.12
CA GLN A 425 23.79 -14.38 30.77
C GLN A 425 23.01 -15.45 29.98
N CYS A 426 21.86 -15.05 29.41
CA CYS A 426 20.91 -15.95 28.80
C CYS A 426 21.54 -16.73 27.64
N LYS A 427 21.29 -18.04 27.63
CA LYS A 427 21.71 -18.95 26.54
C LYS A 427 20.52 -19.36 25.66
N GLY A 428 19.34 -18.74 25.86
CA GLY A 428 18.07 -19.14 25.26
C GLY A 428 18.12 -19.15 23.74
N THR A 429 18.53 -18.03 23.13
CA THR A 429 18.70 -17.91 21.67
C THR A 429 19.59 -19.02 21.10
N ARG A 430 20.71 -19.32 21.78
CA ARG A 430 21.66 -20.35 21.33
C ARG A 430 21.05 -21.76 21.38
N TRP A 431 20.34 -22.09 22.46
CA TRP A 431 19.71 -23.40 22.64
C TRP A 431 18.57 -23.63 21.64
N LEU A 432 17.76 -22.60 21.38
CA LEU A 432 16.70 -22.67 20.38
C LEU A 432 17.27 -22.91 18.96
N ARG A 433 18.29 -22.15 18.57
CA ARG A 433 18.97 -22.33 17.28
C ARG A 433 19.62 -23.70 17.13
N ALA A 434 20.22 -24.23 18.20
CA ALA A 434 20.80 -25.57 18.21
C ALA A 434 19.75 -26.68 18.03
N ALA A 435 18.48 -26.39 18.32
CA ALA A 435 17.35 -27.30 18.16
C ALA A 435 16.52 -27.00 16.90
N ASP A 436 17.09 -26.31 15.90
CA ASP A 436 16.45 -25.98 14.62
C ASP A 436 15.19 -25.11 14.77
N VAL A 437 15.21 -24.20 15.76
CA VAL A 437 14.24 -23.12 15.91
C VAL A 437 14.91 -21.82 15.47
N HIS A 438 14.37 -21.17 14.45
CA HIS A 438 14.88 -19.88 13.99
C HIS A 438 14.61 -18.81 15.05
N VAL A 439 15.61 -18.00 15.37
CA VAL A 439 15.47 -16.91 16.33
C VAL A 439 15.94 -15.61 15.69
N THR A 440 15.02 -14.64 15.62
CA THR A 440 15.27 -13.31 15.06
C THR A 440 14.78 -12.23 16.01
N GLN A 441 15.29 -11.01 15.86
CA GLN A 441 14.85 -9.86 16.65
C GLN A 441 13.92 -8.99 15.81
N ALA A 442 12.82 -8.53 16.39
CA ALA A 442 11.91 -7.60 15.73
C ALA A 442 12.61 -6.23 15.56
N MET A 443 13.02 -5.91 14.33
CA MET A 443 13.82 -4.71 14.03
C MET A 443 13.07 -3.84 13.02
N PRO A 444 12.35 -2.79 13.45
CA PRO A 444 11.62 -1.93 12.53
C PRO A 444 12.59 -1.16 11.64
N THR A 445 12.26 -1.03 10.35
CA THR A 445 13.09 -0.31 9.36
C THR A 445 12.98 1.21 9.47
N GLY A 446 11.99 1.71 10.22
CA GLY A 446 11.79 3.12 10.51
C GLY A 446 10.76 3.37 11.61
N SER A 447 10.27 4.60 11.69
CA SER A 447 9.24 4.96 12.66
C SER A 447 7.90 4.27 12.34
N PRO A 448 7.00 4.08 13.34
CA PRO A 448 5.68 3.49 13.08
C PRO A 448 4.89 4.23 12.00
N ALA A 449 4.99 5.56 11.96
CA ALA A 449 4.32 6.39 10.95
C ALA A 449 4.84 6.14 9.54
N VAL A 450 6.16 6.01 9.36
CA VAL A 450 6.78 5.68 8.06
C VAL A 450 6.40 4.28 7.60
N MET A 451 6.29 3.34 8.53
CA MET A 451 5.91 1.96 8.27
C MET A 451 4.39 1.75 8.13
N GLY A 452 3.58 2.81 8.26
CA GLY A 452 2.11 2.72 8.19
C GLY A 452 1.48 1.87 9.30
N MET A 453 2.17 1.68 10.44
CA MET A 453 1.72 0.81 11.52
C MET A 453 0.90 1.56 12.55
N ALA A 454 -0.25 0.99 12.92
CA ALA A 454 -1.02 1.43 14.06
C ALA A 454 -0.38 0.91 15.36
N CYS A 455 0.04 1.81 16.23
CA CYS A 455 0.57 1.45 17.53
C CYS A 455 -0.56 1.25 18.56
N PRO A 456 -0.44 0.26 19.46
CA PRO A 456 -1.37 0.13 20.57
C PRO A 456 -1.23 1.32 21.53
N ASN A 457 -2.33 1.71 22.15
CA ASN A 457 -2.30 2.67 23.24
C ASN A 457 -1.90 1.93 24.53
N LEU A 458 -0.65 2.09 24.95
CA LEU A 458 -0.10 1.46 26.14
C LEU A 458 -0.37 2.35 27.35
N THR A 459 -1.03 1.79 28.37
CA THR A 459 -1.45 2.49 29.58
C THR A 459 -0.28 2.80 30.51
N SER A 460 0.74 1.94 30.56
CA SER A 460 1.86 2.09 31.47
C SER A 460 3.00 2.97 30.96
N MET A 461 3.10 3.19 29.65
CA MET A 461 4.13 4.05 29.06
C MET A 461 3.80 4.49 27.63
N ALA A 462 4.26 5.66 27.21
CA ALA A 462 4.13 6.12 25.82
C ALA A 462 5.28 5.58 24.94
N LEU A 463 4.98 5.10 23.74
CA LEU A 463 6.02 4.76 22.76
C LEU A 463 6.84 6.00 22.39
N GLN A 464 8.17 5.88 22.47
CA GLN A 464 9.11 6.95 22.16
C GLN A 464 9.91 6.58 20.91
N VAL A 465 9.94 7.48 19.93
CA VAL A 465 10.71 7.32 18.69
C VAL A 465 11.75 8.43 18.63
N SER A 466 13.02 8.06 18.70
CA SER A 466 14.13 9.00 18.52
C SER A 466 14.20 9.45 17.06
N ARG A 467 14.47 10.75 16.84
CA ARG A 467 14.76 11.27 15.49
C ARG A 467 16.10 10.78 14.95
N GLU A 468 17.07 10.56 15.83
CA GLU A 468 18.43 10.13 15.47
C GLU A 468 18.51 8.62 15.23
N SER A 469 17.66 7.84 15.90
CA SER A 469 17.64 6.37 15.82
C SER A 469 16.21 5.83 15.69
N PRO A 470 15.51 6.11 14.57
CA PRO A 470 14.11 5.73 14.37
C PRO A 470 13.89 4.22 14.18
N GLN A 471 14.93 3.38 14.30
CA GLN A 471 14.86 1.92 14.17
C GLN A 471 14.95 1.19 15.52
N THR A 472 15.39 1.87 16.58
CA THR A 472 15.60 1.25 17.90
C THR A 472 14.39 1.41 18.84
N TRP A 473 13.34 2.12 18.40
CA TRP A 473 12.20 2.44 19.25
C TRP A 473 11.49 1.21 19.81
N LEU A 474 11.38 0.13 19.03
CA LEU A 474 10.67 -1.08 19.44
C LEU A 474 11.46 -1.86 20.48
N GLU A 475 12.77 -2.02 20.28
CA GLU A 475 13.67 -2.62 21.24
C GLU A 475 13.65 -1.84 22.57
N ASN A 476 13.78 -0.51 22.49
CA ASN A 476 13.70 0.38 23.66
C ASN A 476 12.35 0.27 24.37
N ALA A 477 11.24 0.20 23.61
CA ALA A 477 9.92 0.01 24.19
C ALA A 477 9.82 -1.34 24.91
N CYS A 478 10.31 -2.43 24.31
CA CYS A 478 10.35 -3.75 24.93
C CYS A 478 11.18 -3.76 26.22
N LEU A 479 12.35 -3.11 26.21
CA LEU A 479 13.22 -3.01 27.39
C LEU A 479 12.57 -2.24 28.54
N ARG A 480 11.96 -1.09 28.24
CA ARG A 480 11.24 -0.29 29.25
C ARG A 480 10.02 -1.02 29.77
N MET A 481 9.29 -1.75 28.90
CA MET A 481 8.17 -2.58 29.35
C MET A 481 8.66 -3.65 30.32
N ALA A 482 9.73 -4.36 29.97
CA ALA A 482 10.31 -5.40 30.82
C ALA A 482 10.61 -4.85 32.22
N ARG A 483 11.20 -3.66 32.29
CA ARG A 483 11.57 -2.98 33.54
C ARG A 483 10.44 -2.19 34.21
N LYS A 484 9.18 -2.31 33.75
CA LYS A 484 8.02 -1.67 34.38
C LYS A 484 7.95 -2.04 35.86
N GLY A 485 8.13 -1.05 36.74
CA GLY A 485 8.09 -1.20 38.19
C GLY A 485 9.45 -1.41 38.89
N HIS A 486 10.56 -1.46 38.15
CA HIS A 486 11.91 -1.50 38.75
C HIS A 486 12.32 -0.09 39.18
N THR A 487 12.93 0.05 40.35
CA THR A 487 13.55 1.32 40.79
C THR A 487 14.86 1.52 40.03
N HIS A 488 15.02 2.69 39.42
CA HIS A 488 16.20 3.08 38.65
C HIS A 488 17.49 3.12 39.47
#